data_AF-A0A7S3VW55-F1
#
_entry.id   AF-A0A7S3VW55-F1
#
_cell.length_a   1.000
_cell.length_b   1.000
_cell.length_c   1.000
_cell.angle_alpha   90.00
_cell.angle_beta   90.00
_cell.angle_gamma   90.00
#
_symmetry.space_group_name_H-M   'P 1'
#
loop_
_entity.id
_entity.type
_entity.pdbx_description
1 polymer ?
#
loop_
_entity_poly.entity_id
_entity_poly.type
_entity_poly.pdbx_seq_one_letter_code
_entity_poly.pdbx_strand_id
1 'polypeptide(L)'
;RYQRRTKATTFVQDKMGSMVRQLSDLRASLEGAAARAGAQTFDANQKGGASFVRKTTKYWVQTKDVLKVKMFILKHRPVYKFTEGPNDADLVSSVYFDNDKLELYEGRLKKFDGAIAFRIRWYGPEASIRCVFMERKTHREDW
;
A
#
# COMPACT_ATOMS: atom_id res chain seq x y z
N ARG A 1 -16.75 25.56 -33.12
CA ARG A 1 -17.43 25.17 -31.86
C ARG A 1 -16.39 24.54 -30.93
N TYR A 2 -15.96 25.28 -29.91
CA TYR A 2 -14.82 24.94 -29.05
C TYR A 2 -15.34 24.21 -27.80
N GLN A 3 -15.30 22.87 -27.76
CA GLN A 3 -15.57 22.14 -26.53
C GLN A 3 -14.31 22.16 -25.65
N ARG A 4 -14.24 23.11 -24.72
CA ARG A 4 -13.29 23.03 -23.61
C ARG A 4 -13.72 21.85 -22.74
N ARG A 5 -13.06 20.70 -22.94
CA ARG A 5 -13.07 19.59 -21.99
C ARG A 5 -12.40 20.13 -20.73
N THR A 6 -13.20 20.55 -19.73
CA THR A 6 -12.71 20.84 -18.39
C THR A 6 -11.88 19.64 -17.96
N LYS A 7 -10.59 19.86 -17.69
CA LYS A 7 -9.73 18.81 -17.16
C LYS A 7 -10.43 18.31 -15.89
N ALA A 8 -10.95 17.09 -15.94
CA ALA A 8 -11.40 16.41 -14.75
C ALA A 8 -10.15 16.24 -13.89
N THR A 9 -9.93 17.17 -12.97
CA THR A 9 -9.03 16.98 -11.84
C THR A 9 -9.57 15.76 -11.12
N THR A 10 -9.10 14.58 -11.52
CA THR A 10 -9.29 13.35 -10.77
C THR A 10 -8.83 13.62 -9.35
N PHE A 11 -9.55 13.08 -8.37
CA PHE A 11 -9.28 13.16 -6.92
C PHE A 11 -7.79 13.01 -6.52
N VAL A 12 -6.98 12.41 -7.38
CA VAL A 12 -5.51 12.33 -7.31
C VAL A 12 -4.80 13.69 -7.24
N GLN A 13 -5.41 14.78 -7.71
CA GLN A 13 -4.84 16.15 -7.65
C GLN A 13 -5.34 16.99 -6.47
N ASP A 14 -6.03 16.40 -5.50
CA ASP A 14 -6.75 17.18 -4.50
C ASP A 14 -5.85 17.69 -3.37
N LYS A 15 -6.10 18.94 -2.95
CA LYS A 15 -5.33 19.68 -1.92
C LYS A 15 -5.39 19.03 -0.52
N MET A 16 -6.22 18.01 -0.35
CA MET A 16 -6.48 17.33 0.93
C MET A 16 -5.38 16.35 1.34
N GLY A 17 -4.49 15.95 0.42
CA GLY A 17 -3.43 14.99 0.73
C GLY A 17 -2.47 15.49 1.82
N SER A 18 -2.12 16.78 1.79
CA SER A 18 -1.29 17.40 2.84
C SER A 18 -1.98 17.40 4.20
N MET A 19 -3.29 17.66 4.25
CA MET A 19 -4.09 17.67 5.47
C MET A 19 -4.18 16.27 6.10
N VAL A 20 -4.37 15.22 5.29
CA VAL A 20 -4.37 13.83 5.76
C VAL A 20 -3.03 13.48 6.40
N ARG A 21 -1.92 13.90 5.78
CA ARG A 21 -0.57 13.66 6.31
C ARG A 21 -0.36 14.41 7.63
N GLN A 22 -0.72 15.68 7.72
CA GLN A 22 -0.61 16.47 8.95
C GLN A 22 -1.39 15.86 10.12
N LEU A 23 -2.62 15.39 9.87
CA LEU A 23 -3.44 14.71 10.88
C LEU A 23 -2.78 13.38 11.33
N SER A 24 -2.17 12.66 10.40
CA SER A 24 -1.42 11.43 10.70
C SER A 24 -0.20 11.72 11.57
N ASP A 25 0.59 12.72 11.23
CA ASP A 25 1.82 13.07 11.95
C ASP A 25 1.49 13.53 13.39
N LEU A 26 0.42 14.33 13.54
CA LEU A 26 -0.08 14.75 14.86
C LEU A 26 -0.54 13.55 15.70
N ARG A 27 -1.29 12.61 15.11
CA ARG A 27 -1.72 11.38 15.79
C ARG A 27 -0.53 10.51 16.21
N ALA A 28 0.40 10.26 15.29
CA ALA A 28 1.60 9.46 15.56
C ALA A 28 2.45 10.08 16.68
N SER A 29 2.53 11.41 16.74
CA SER A 29 3.16 12.14 17.85
C SER A 29 2.47 11.88 19.20
N LEU A 30 1.13 11.93 19.24
CA LEU A 30 0.35 11.63 20.45
C LEU A 30 0.49 10.17 20.90
N GLU A 31 0.43 9.22 19.95
CA GLU A 31 0.62 7.79 20.24
C GLU A 31 2.07 7.49 20.67
N GLY A 32 3.06 8.10 20.02
CA GLY A 32 4.47 7.97 20.38
C GLY A 32 4.79 8.56 21.76
N ALA A 33 4.15 9.65 22.14
CA ALA A 33 4.23 10.20 23.49
C ALA A 33 3.63 9.23 24.54
N ALA A 34 2.51 8.56 24.22
CA ALA A 34 1.92 7.52 25.06
C ALA A 34 2.81 6.26 25.16
N ALA A 35 3.43 5.84 24.06
CA ALA A 35 4.36 4.72 24.04
C ALA A 35 5.65 5.01 24.84
N ARG A 36 6.16 6.26 24.81
CA ARG A 36 7.30 6.69 25.65
C ARG A 36 6.95 6.73 27.14
N ALA A 37 5.69 7.03 27.49
CA ALA A 37 5.22 6.95 28.87
C ALA A 37 5.08 5.49 29.38
N GLY A 38 4.91 4.52 28.47
CA GLY A 38 4.84 3.09 28.78
C GLY A 38 6.11 2.29 28.46
N ALA A 39 7.23 2.95 28.16
CA ALA A 39 8.47 2.30 27.74
C ALA A 39 9.27 1.71 28.91
N GLN A 40 8.66 0.84 29.70
CA GLN A 40 9.38 -0.16 30.47
C GLN A 40 8.69 -1.51 30.30
N THR A 41 9.52 -2.56 30.23
CA THR A 41 9.22 -3.99 30.07
C THR A 41 8.94 -4.51 28.66
N PHE A 42 9.99 -4.63 27.85
CA PHE A 42 10.12 -5.82 27.02
C PHE A 42 10.51 -6.98 27.94
N ASP A 43 9.63 -7.97 28.08
CA ASP A 43 9.88 -9.18 28.86
C ASP A 43 10.81 -10.12 28.07
N ALA A 44 12.07 -10.21 28.52
CA ALA A 44 13.07 -11.09 27.93
C ALA A 44 12.73 -12.59 28.04
N ASN A 45 11.70 -12.96 28.83
CA ASN A 45 11.24 -14.32 29.01
C ASN A 45 10.13 -14.76 28.04
N GLN A 46 9.83 -14.01 26.97
CA GLN A 46 8.92 -14.45 25.91
C GLN A 46 9.56 -15.54 25.02
N LYS A 47 9.95 -16.67 25.63
CA LYS A 47 10.28 -17.94 24.98
C LYS A 47 8.97 -18.60 24.56
N GLY A 48 8.48 -18.16 23.41
CA GLY A 48 7.24 -18.65 22.81
C GLY A 48 6.80 -17.65 21.77
N GLY A 49 7.46 -17.67 20.61
CA GLY A 49 7.06 -16.85 19.48
C GLY A 49 5.58 -17.08 19.23
N ALA A 50 4.76 -16.06 19.51
CA ALA A 50 3.32 -16.18 19.40
C ALA A 50 3.01 -16.65 17.98
N SER A 51 2.48 -17.87 17.83
CA SER A 51 1.97 -18.33 16.55
C SER A 51 0.79 -17.43 16.20
N PHE A 52 0.98 -16.55 15.21
CA PHE A 52 -0.07 -15.66 14.75
C PHE A 52 -0.56 -16.11 13.39
N VAL A 53 -1.88 -16.22 13.25
CA VAL A 53 -2.52 -16.55 11.98
C VAL A 53 -2.59 -15.27 11.14
N ARG A 54 -1.98 -15.30 9.96
CA ARG A 54 -2.03 -14.19 9.00
C ARG A 54 -3.29 -14.33 8.12
N LYS A 55 -4.07 -13.26 7.99
CA LYS A 55 -5.21 -13.18 7.07
C LYS A 55 -5.10 -11.93 6.21
N THR A 56 -5.32 -12.07 4.90
CA THR A 56 -5.36 -10.95 3.95
C THR A 56 -6.71 -10.92 3.24
N THR A 57 -7.39 -9.77 3.23
CA THR A 57 -8.67 -9.59 2.53
C THR A 57 -8.62 -8.30 1.71
N LYS A 58 -9.23 -8.31 0.52
CA LYS A 58 -9.27 -7.18 -0.41
C LYS A 58 -10.72 -6.73 -0.58
N TYR A 59 -10.94 -5.41 -0.61
CA TYR A 59 -12.26 -4.80 -0.75
C TYR A 59 -12.25 -3.81 -1.91
N TRP A 60 -13.38 -3.73 -2.62
CA TRP A 60 -13.64 -2.65 -3.57
C TRP A 60 -14.25 -1.47 -2.82
N VAL A 61 -13.77 -0.27 -3.10
CA VAL A 61 -14.27 0.98 -2.50
C VAL A 61 -14.68 1.92 -3.62
N GLN A 62 -15.90 2.46 -3.56
CA GLN A 62 -16.34 3.46 -4.54
C GLN A 62 -15.52 4.75 -4.40
N THR A 63 -15.16 5.38 -5.51
CA THR A 63 -14.29 6.57 -5.53
C THR A 63 -14.79 7.69 -4.61
N LYS A 64 -16.12 7.91 -4.54
CA LYS A 64 -16.74 8.92 -3.66
C LYS A 64 -16.54 8.67 -2.16
N ASP A 65 -16.28 7.42 -1.77
CA ASP A 65 -16.15 7.01 -0.37
C ASP A 65 -14.68 6.79 0.06
N VAL A 66 -13.71 6.92 -0.86
CA VAL A 66 -12.28 6.76 -0.57
C VAL A 66 -11.82 7.66 0.58
N LEU A 67 -12.26 8.92 0.61
CA LEU A 67 -11.91 9.85 1.68
C LEU A 67 -12.47 9.40 3.03
N LYS A 68 -13.73 8.95 3.06
CA LYS A 68 -14.37 8.45 4.30
C LYS A 68 -13.60 7.25 4.85
N VAL A 69 -13.20 6.32 3.98
CA VAL A 69 -12.40 5.15 4.36
C VAL A 69 -11.03 5.57 4.89
N LYS A 70 -10.32 6.46 4.19
CA LYS A 70 -9.03 7.00 4.66
C LYS A 70 -9.15 7.63 6.06
N MET A 71 -10.15 8.47 6.26
CA MET A 71 -10.39 9.13 7.56
C MET A 71 -10.79 8.14 8.65
N PHE A 72 -11.58 7.11 8.32
CA PHE A 72 -11.94 6.07 9.27
C PHE A 72 -10.71 5.26 9.71
N ILE A 73 -9.85 4.84 8.77
CA ILE A 73 -8.61 4.11 9.10
C ILE A 73 -7.66 5.00 9.93
N LEU A 74 -7.56 6.29 9.59
CA LEU A 74 -6.71 7.25 10.30
C LEU A 74 -7.09 7.43 11.78
N LYS A 75 -8.32 7.10 12.18
CA LYS A 75 -8.76 7.04 13.59
C LYS A 75 -8.15 5.88 14.37
N HIS A 76 -7.54 4.92 13.72
CA HIS A 76 -6.95 3.75 14.38
C HIS A 76 -5.47 3.54 14.07
N ARG A 77 -4.98 4.01 12.92
CA ARG A 77 -3.59 3.80 12.46
C ARG A 77 -3.07 5.02 11.70
N PRO A 78 -1.83 5.45 11.93
CA PRO A 78 -1.20 6.50 11.12
C PRO A 78 -0.91 6.02 9.70
N VAL A 79 -0.82 6.97 8.77
CA VAL A 79 -0.39 6.75 7.39
C VAL A 79 1.12 6.50 7.38
N TYR A 80 1.53 5.38 6.79
CA TYR A 80 2.92 5.13 6.44
C TYR A 80 3.21 5.65 5.04
N LYS A 81 4.31 6.38 4.88
CA LYS A 81 4.73 6.93 3.59
C LYS A 81 6.17 6.55 3.28
N PHE A 82 6.38 6.01 2.09
CA PHE A 82 7.67 5.54 1.61
C PHE A 82 8.42 6.60 0.80
N THR A 83 7.72 7.42 0.00
CA THR A 83 8.35 8.49 -0.79
C THR A 83 8.05 9.88 -0.24
N GLU A 84 9.03 10.78 -0.34
CA GLU A 84 8.78 12.18 0.04
C GLU A 84 7.94 12.89 -1.01
N GLY A 85 6.97 13.67 -0.54
CA GLY A 85 6.08 14.43 -1.41
C GLY A 85 4.86 15.00 -0.67
N PRO A 86 4.13 15.93 -1.30
CA PRO A 86 2.99 16.60 -0.67
C PRO A 86 1.71 15.75 -0.62
N ASN A 87 1.62 14.70 -1.43
CA ASN A 87 0.41 13.89 -1.56
C ASN A 87 0.30 12.84 -0.45
N ASP A 88 -0.91 12.35 -0.16
CA ASP A 88 -1.15 11.28 0.83
C ASP A 88 -0.98 9.86 0.25
N ALA A 89 -0.59 9.75 -1.02
CA ALA A 89 -0.38 8.50 -1.71
C ALA A 89 1.00 8.48 -2.38
N ASP A 90 1.67 7.34 -2.31
CA ASP A 90 2.87 7.07 -3.08
C ASP A 90 2.48 6.51 -4.45
N LEU A 91 3.17 6.99 -5.49
CA LEU A 91 3.03 6.42 -6.81
C LEU A 91 3.79 5.09 -6.86
N VAL A 92 3.07 4.00 -7.16
CA VAL A 92 3.65 2.67 -7.30
C VAL A 92 3.33 2.15 -8.69
N SER A 93 4.37 1.88 -9.47
CA SER A 93 4.24 1.35 -10.82
C SER A 93 4.80 -0.07 -10.86
N SER A 94 4.18 -0.95 -11.64
CA SER A 94 4.63 -2.33 -11.79
C SER A 94 4.34 -2.85 -13.18
N VAL A 95 5.34 -3.40 -13.83
CA VAL A 95 5.23 -4.10 -15.12
C VAL A 95 5.22 -5.59 -14.84
N TYR A 96 4.14 -6.27 -15.21
CA TYR A 96 4.01 -7.71 -15.10
C TYR A 96 4.53 -8.35 -16.38
N PHE A 97 5.28 -9.43 -16.22
CA PHE A 97 5.85 -10.20 -17.33
C PHE A 97 5.09 -11.50 -17.50
N ASP A 98 4.96 -11.89 -18.76
CA ASP A 98 4.48 -13.20 -19.17
C ASP A 98 5.10 -13.54 -20.54
N ASN A 99 4.87 -14.75 -21.02
CA ASN A 99 5.20 -15.16 -22.37
C ASN A 99 3.98 -15.06 -23.31
N ASP A 100 4.17 -15.27 -24.61
CA ASP A 100 3.11 -15.19 -25.63
C ASP A 100 1.95 -16.16 -25.37
N LYS A 101 2.19 -17.23 -24.61
CA LYS A 101 1.20 -18.24 -24.23
C LYS A 101 0.42 -17.90 -22.96
N LEU A 102 0.77 -16.82 -22.27
CA LEU A 102 0.14 -16.37 -21.03
C LEU A 102 0.16 -17.42 -19.90
N GLU A 103 1.23 -18.22 -19.83
CA GLU A 103 1.33 -19.34 -18.87
C GLU A 103 1.34 -18.86 -17.41
N LEU A 104 1.97 -17.71 -17.12
CA LEU A 104 1.99 -17.16 -15.76
C LEU A 104 0.61 -16.63 -15.36
N TYR A 105 -0.08 -15.95 -16.27
CA TYR A 105 -1.45 -15.50 -16.09
C TYR A 105 -2.39 -16.67 -15.81
N GLU A 106 -2.36 -17.71 -16.65
CA GLU A 106 -3.22 -18.88 -16.46
C GLU A 106 -2.95 -19.59 -15.13
N GLY A 107 -1.68 -19.82 -14.78
CA GLY A 107 -1.31 -20.45 -13.52
C GLY A 107 -1.81 -19.66 -12.31
N ARG A 108 -1.71 -18.32 -12.35
CA ARG A 108 -2.19 -17.44 -11.27
C ARG A 108 -3.72 -17.34 -11.22
N LEU A 109 -4.40 -17.39 -12.35
CA LEU A 109 -5.86 -17.40 -12.44
C LEU A 109 -6.44 -18.69 -11.87
N LYS A 110 -5.86 -19.84 -12.26
CA LYS A 110 -6.29 -21.18 -11.82
C LYS A 110 -5.74 -21.56 -10.44
N LYS A 111 -4.84 -20.76 -9.87
CA LYS A 111 -4.17 -20.98 -8.57
C LYS A 111 -3.45 -22.32 -8.49
N PHE A 112 -2.68 -22.67 -9.51
CA PHE A 112 -1.85 -23.89 -9.44
C PHE A 112 -0.79 -23.75 -8.34
N ASP A 113 -0.51 -24.84 -7.63
CA ASP A 113 0.61 -24.85 -6.69
C ASP A 113 1.91 -24.52 -7.43
N GLY A 114 2.70 -23.61 -6.85
CA GLY A 114 3.90 -23.09 -7.47
C GLY A 114 3.68 -22.01 -8.53
N ALA A 115 2.43 -21.59 -8.84
CA ALA A 115 2.17 -20.57 -9.86
C ALA A 115 2.87 -19.25 -9.57
N ILE A 116 3.61 -18.72 -10.56
CA ILE A 116 4.47 -17.56 -10.41
C ILE A 116 3.79 -16.30 -10.97
N ALA A 117 3.96 -15.17 -10.28
CA ALA A 117 3.76 -13.84 -10.83
C ALA A 117 5.09 -13.07 -10.73
N PHE A 118 5.68 -12.72 -11.87
CA PHE A 118 6.91 -11.94 -11.95
C PHE A 118 6.61 -10.50 -12.37
N ARG A 119 7.24 -9.54 -11.70
CA ARG A 119 7.05 -8.11 -12.00
C ARG A 119 8.28 -7.28 -11.69
N ILE A 120 8.47 -6.22 -12.46
CA ILE A 120 9.41 -5.14 -12.13
C ILE A 120 8.61 -3.98 -11.54
N ARG A 121 8.99 -3.53 -10.35
CA ARG A 121 8.32 -2.46 -9.60
C ARG A 121 9.27 -1.31 -9.30
N TRP A 122 8.76 -0.09 -9.36
CA TRP A 122 9.44 1.09 -8.82
C TRP A 122 8.46 1.99 -8.07
N TYR A 123 9.01 2.89 -7.27
CA TYR A 123 8.29 3.86 -6.48
C TYR A 123 8.60 5.27 -6.98
N GLY A 124 7.58 6.12 -7.09
CA GLY A 124 7.69 7.49 -7.57
C GLY A 124 7.58 7.64 -9.09
N PRO A 125 7.66 8.89 -9.59
CA PRO A 125 7.62 9.21 -11.02
C PRO A 125 8.77 8.58 -11.81
N GLU A 126 8.54 8.30 -13.09
CA GLU A 126 9.53 7.68 -13.99
C GLU A 126 10.83 8.51 -14.10
N ALA A 127 10.69 9.84 -14.19
CA ALA A 127 11.82 10.77 -14.21
C ALA A 127 12.71 10.71 -12.94
N SER A 128 12.23 10.09 -11.85
CA SER A 128 12.94 9.97 -10.59
C SER A 128 13.40 8.55 -10.26
N ILE A 129 13.28 7.60 -11.21
CA ILE A 129 13.69 6.21 -10.98
C ILE A 129 15.21 6.16 -10.74
N ARG A 130 15.58 5.79 -9.52
CA ARG A 130 16.97 5.46 -9.15
C ARG A 130 17.20 3.97 -8.97
N CYS A 131 16.15 3.24 -8.59
CA CYS A 131 16.19 1.82 -8.27
C CYS A 131 14.90 1.16 -8.73
N VAL A 132 15.02 -0.07 -9.23
CA VAL A 132 13.92 -0.94 -9.60
C VAL A 132 14.00 -2.24 -8.82
N PHE A 133 12.85 -2.81 -8.48
CA PHE A 133 12.72 -4.05 -7.73
C PHE A 133 12.20 -5.15 -8.66
N MET A 134 12.98 -6.20 -8.84
CA MET A 134 12.54 -7.41 -9.53
C MET A 134 11.89 -8.34 -8.51
N GLU A 135 10.57 -8.46 -8.57
CA GLU A 135 9.78 -9.20 -7.59
C GLU A 135 9.20 -10.47 -8.20
N ARG A 136 9.30 -11.58 -7.46
CA ARG A 136 8.66 -12.86 -7.79
C ARG A 136 7.73 -13.28 -6.67
N LYS A 137 6.45 -13.50 -6.99
CA LYS A 137 5.50 -14.14 -6.07
C LYS A 137 5.21 -15.56 -6.52
N THR A 138 5.28 -16.50 -5.60
CA THR A 138 4.95 -17.92 -5.83
C THR A 138 3.69 -18.24 -5.04
N HIS A 139 2.68 -18.79 -5.72
CA HIS A 139 1.51 -19.38 -5.08
C HIS A 139 1.92 -20.67 -4.37
N ARG A 140 1.42 -20.87 -3.16
CA ARG A 140 1.46 -22.16 -2.48
C ARG A 140 0.06 -22.50 -2.04
N GLU A 141 -0.34 -23.74 -2.29
CA GLU A 141 -1.55 -24.28 -1.68
C GLU A 141 -1.32 -24.52 -0.18
N ASP A 142 -2.42 -24.55 0.57
CA ASP A 142 -2.37 -24.64 2.04
C ASP A 142 -2.19 -26.09 2.55
N TRP A 143 -2.23 -27.10 1.65
CA TRP A 143 -2.09 -28.54 1.95
C TRP A 143 -0.65 -29.03 1.77
#